data_AF-A0A553PC93-F1
#
_entry.id   AF-A0A553PC93-F1
#
_cell.length_a   1.000
_cell.length_b   1.000
_cell.length_c   1.000
_cell.angle_alpha   90.00
_cell.angle_beta   90.00
_cell.angle_gamma   90.00
#
_symmetry.space_group_name_H-M   'P 1'
#
loop_
_entity.id
_entity.type
_entity.pdbx_description
1 polymer ?
#
loop_
_entity_poly.entity_id
_entity_poly.type
_entity_poly.pdbx_seq_one_letter_code
_entity_poly.pdbx_strand_id
1 'polypeptide(L)'
;MNSIILSSIVLLGFSVHSEGTLWSLADSNGSSSDASGSVNGSTTFKLLTLLGQEETSWKYGTRNEVPDNAIPCEDQDIENCFLGVSVYSDGICREAPGKISASHNMIYMQVKGKFYRCPFYFYLTTTMNP
;
A
#
# COMPACT_ATOMS: atom_id res chain seq x y z
N MET A 1 34.35 0.44 8.21
CA MET A 1 32.96 0.68 8.64
C MET A 1 32.26 1.35 7.47
N ASN A 2 31.54 0.59 6.66
CA ASN A 2 30.88 1.11 5.46
C ASN A 2 29.41 1.29 5.77
N SER A 3 28.98 2.52 6.01
CA SER A 3 27.56 2.88 5.99
C SER A 3 27.10 2.93 4.54
N ILE A 4 26.23 2.00 4.17
CA ILE A 4 25.46 2.07 2.93
C ILE A 4 24.20 2.86 3.28
N ILE A 5 24.17 4.14 2.93
CA ILE A 5 22.94 4.93 2.94
C ILE A 5 22.19 4.55 1.66
N LEU A 6 21.31 3.55 1.77
CA LEU A 6 20.29 3.29 0.75
C LEU A 6 19.19 4.32 0.93
N SER A 7 19.32 5.46 0.26
CA SER A 7 18.21 6.38 0.04
C SER A 7 17.25 5.72 -0.95
N SER A 8 16.47 4.75 -0.47
CA SER A 8 15.39 4.13 -1.23
C SER A 8 14.22 5.09 -1.23
N ILE A 9 14.13 5.94 -2.26
CA ILE A 9 12.90 6.65 -2.56
C ILE A 9 11.86 5.58 -2.93
N VAL A 10 11.00 5.22 -1.99
CA VAL A 10 9.85 4.35 -2.27
C VAL A 10 8.79 5.22 -2.95
N LEU A 11 8.85 5.30 -4.30
CA LEU A 11 7.81 5.96 -5.10
C LEU A 11 6.56 5.06 -5.13
N LEU A 12 5.68 5.22 -4.15
CA LEU A 12 4.31 4.69 -4.25
C LEU A 12 3.44 5.80 -4.85
N GLY A 13 2.97 5.58 -6.09
CA GLY A 13 1.94 6.39 -6.71
C GLY A 13 0.56 5.99 -6.21
N PHE A 14 -0.30 6.97 -5.92
CA PHE A 14 -1.67 6.79 -5.47
C PHE A 14 -2.61 7.63 -6.35
N SER A 15 -3.37 7.02 -7.24
CA SER A 15 -4.35 7.71 -8.08
C SER A 15 -5.55 8.21 -7.27
N VAL A 16 -6.02 9.44 -7.55
CA VAL A 16 -7.22 10.05 -6.95
C VAL A 16 -8.22 10.37 -8.05
N HIS A 17 -9.48 9.93 -7.91
CA HIS A 17 -10.56 10.23 -8.86
C HIS A 17 -11.47 11.36 -8.35
N SER A 18 -11.98 12.20 -9.27
CA SER A 18 -12.63 13.48 -8.97
C SER A 18 -14.14 13.42 -8.67
N GLU A 19 -14.77 12.24 -8.61
CA GLU A 19 -16.23 12.13 -8.33
C GLU A 19 -16.60 11.25 -7.12
N GLY A 20 -15.60 10.84 -6.33
CA GLY A 20 -15.80 10.02 -5.15
C GLY A 20 -14.44 9.55 -4.68
N THR A 21 -14.17 9.71 -3.40
CA THR A 21 -12.87 9.58 -2.74
C THR A 21 -12.33 8.15 -2.76
N LEU A 22 -12.00 7.65 -3.95
CA LEU A 22 -11.33 6.37 -4.18
C LEU A 22 -9.87 6.64 -4.48
N TRP A 23 -9.04 6.39 -3.48
CA TRP A 23 -7.59 6.44 -3.62
C TRP A 23 -7.10 5.06 -3.93
N SER A 24 -6.37 4.84 -5.02
CA SER A 24 -5.78 3.54 -5.26
C SER A 24 -4.32 3.60 -5.63
N LEU A 25 -3.54 2.60 -5.22
CA LEU A 25 -2.15 2.47 -5.64
C LEU A 25 -2.12 2.47 -7.17
N ALA A 26 -1.57 3.54 -7.72
CA ALA A 26 -1.31 3.65 -9.13
C ALA A 26 -0.12 2.73 -9.42
N ASP A 27 -0.32 1.77 -10.32
CA ASP A 27 0.84 1.14 -10.97
C ASP A 27 1.61 2.19 -11.78
N SER A 28 2.77 1.81 -12.33
CA SER A 28 3.59 2.71 -13.17
C SER A 28 2.86 3.26 -14.40
N ASN A 29 1.65 2.77 -14.69
CA ASN A 29 0.81 3.18 -15.81
C ASN A 29 -0.44 3.97 -15.36
N GLY A 30 -0.58 4.32 -14.07
CA GLY A 30 -1.73 5.08 -13.56
C GLY A 30 -2.99 4.24 -13.28
N SER A 31 -2.88 2.91 -13.29
CA SER A 31 -4.01 2.01 -13.04
C SER A 31 -4.19 1.74 -11.55
N SER A 32 -5.44 1.73 -11.08
CA SER A 32 -5.80 1.74 -9.67
C SER A 32 -7.01 0.81 -9.45
N SER A 33 -7.12 0.12 -8.30
CA SER A 33 -8.24 -0.78 -7.99
C SER A 33 -8.97 -0.41 -6.71
N ASP A 34 -10.31 -0.52 -6.75
CA ASP A 34 -11.19 -0.44 -5.60
C ASP A 34 -11.41 -1.82 -4.94
N ALA A 35 -12.09 -1.86 -3.80
CA ALA A 35 -12.42 -3.12 -3.12
C ALA A 35 -13.45 -3.96 -3.90
N SER A 36 -14.14 -3.37 -4.89
CA SER A 36 -15.11 -4.05 -5.77
C SER A 36 -14.42 -4.93 -6.83
N GLY A 37 -13.10 -4.76 -7.02
CA GLY A 37 -12.32 -5.47 -8.04
C GLY A 37 -12.39 -4.80 -9.41
N SER A 38 -12.94 -3.58 -9.49
CA SER A 38 -12.96 -2.77 -10.70
C SER A 38 -11.63 -2.04 -10.87
N VAL A 39 -11.02 -2.23 -12.03
CA VAL A 39 -9.78 -1.52 -12.41
C VAL A 39 -10.16 -0.19 -13.04
N ASN A 40 -9.92 0.90 -12.31
CA ASN A 40 -10.14 2.25 -12.78
C ASN A 40 -8.79 2.94 -12.99
N GLY A 41 -8.50 3.32 -14.24
CA GLY A 41 -7.34 4.13 -14.59
C GLY A 41 -7.60 5.60 -14.29
N SER A 42 -6.62 6.28 -13.71
CA SER A 42 -6.64 7.74 -13.59
C SER A 42 -5.27 8.31 -13.93
N THR A 43 -5.27 9.41 -14.66
CA THR A 43 -4.07 10.16 -15.02
C THR A 43 -3.59 11.08 -13.88
N THR A 44 -4.36 11.19 -12.79
CA THR A 44 -4.04 12.03 -11.64
C THR A 44 -3.76 11.18 -10.41
N PHE A 45 -2.55 11.30 -9.86
CA PHE A 45 -2.10 10.59 -8.68
C PHE A 45 -1.27 11.47 -7.73
N LYS A 46 -1.33 11.16 -6.44
CA LYS A 46 -0.47 11.67 -5.39
C LYS A 46 0.64 10.67 -5.11
N LEU A 47 1.85 11.16 -4.87
CA LEU A 47 2.99 10.32 -4.50
C LEU A 47 3.18 10.39 -2.99
N LEU A 48 3.39 9.24 -2.35
CA LEU A 48 3.90 9.23 -0.98
C LEU A 48 5.39 9.55 -1.05
N THR A 49 5.79 10.63 -0.38
CA THR A 49 7.19 11.08 -0.29
C THR A 49 7.55 11.30 1.17
N LEU A 50 8.78 10.95 1.53
CA LEU A 50 9.31 11.19 2.86
C LEU A 50 9.79 12.64 3.00
N LEU A 51 9.54 13.23 4.15
CA LEU A 51 9.98 14.58 4.48
C LEU A 51 11.09 14.54 5.53
N GLY A 52 12.17 15.30 5.31
CA GLY A 52 13.23 15.49 6.29
C GLY A 52 13.93 14.20 6.72
N GLN A 53 13.78 13.83 8.00
CA GLN A 53 14.42 12.67 8.65
C GLN A 53 13.45 11.49 8.86
N GLU A 54 12.33 11.47 8.12
CA GLU A 54 11.42 10.33 8.13
C GLU A 54 12.06 9.11 7.46
N GLU A 55 11.93 7.96 8.10
CA GLU A 55 12.30 6.66 7.55
C GLU A 55 11.06 5.77 7.41
N THR A 56 11.09 4.86 6.43
CA THR A 56 10.05 3.84 6.25
C THR A 56 10.57 2.45 6.60
N SER A 57 9.67 1.64 7.13
CA SER A 57 9.95 0.24 7.42
C SER A 57 8.73 -0.63 7.13
N TRP A 58 8.99 -1.89 6.80
CA TRP A 58 7.97 -2.91 6.62
C TRP A 58 7.80 -3.70 7.91
N LYS A 59 6.64 -3.60 8.54
CA LYS A 59 6.35 -4.33 9.78
C LYS A 59 5.27 -5.38 9.55
N TYR A 60 5.57 -6.58 10.03
CA TYR A 60 4.57 -7.63 10.07
C TYR A 60 3.55 -7.27 11.16
N GLY A 61 2.27 -7.30 10.82
CA GLY A 61 1.20 -7.24 11.82
C GLY A 61 0.60 -8.63 12.00
N THR A 62 0.31 -8.99 13.24
CA THR A 62 -0.46 -10.20 13.53
C THR A 62 -1.95 -9.96 13.31
N ARG A 63 -2.76 -11.03 13.36
CA ARG A 63 -4.22 -10.91 13.17
C ARG A 63 -4.79 -9.94 14.21
N ASN A 64 -5.43 -8.86 13.76
CA ASN A 64 -5.98 -7.77 14.57
C ASN A 64 -4.96 -6.82 15.24
N GLU A 65 -3.68 -6.86 14.86
CA GLU A 65 -2.67 -5.95 15.39
C GLU A 65 -2.12 -5.07 14.28
N VAL A 66 -2.49 -3.79 14.30
CA VAL A 66 -1.92 -2.78 13.42
C VAL A 66 -0.67 -2.22 14.09
N PRO A 67 0.52 -2.28 13.46
CA PRO A 67 1.72 -1.70 14.02
C PRO A 67 1.59 -0.20 14.27
N ASP A 68 2.24 0.29 15.33
CA ASP A 68 2.37 1.73 15.56
C ASP A 68 3.00 2.40 14.33
N ASN A 69 2.43 3.55 13.98
CA ASN A 69 2.81 4.36 12.81
C ASN A 69 2.60 3.67 11.46
N ALA A 70 1.70 2.69 11.37
CA ALA A 70 1.20 2.22 10.08
C ALA A 70 0.55 3.37 9.30
N ILE A 71 0.91 3.50 8.02
CA ILE A 71 0.42 4.61 7.20
C ILE A 71 -1.01 4.31 6.75
N PRO A 72 -2.01 5.12 7.15
CA PRO A 72 -3.39 4.92 6.73
C PRO A 72 -3.56 5.20 5.24
N CYS A 73 -4.55 4.56 4.62
CA CYS A 73 -5.06 4.97 3.31
C CYS A 73 -6.46 5.56 3.43
N GLU A 74 -6.81 6.42 2.48
CA GLU A 74 -8.15 6.96 2.34
C GLU A 74 -8.91 6.09 1.33
N ASP A 75 -9.54 5.01 1.77
CA ASP A 75 -10.41 4.21 0.88
C ASP A 75 -11.72 3.96 1.61
N GLN A 76 -12.82 4.49 1.07
CA GLN A 76 -14.14 4.38 1.69
C GLN A 76 -14.70 2.96 1.63
N ASP A 77 -14.21 2.13 0.71
CA ASP A 77 -14.66 0.75 0.56
C ASP A 77 -13.84 -0.22 1.44
N ILE A 78 -12.75 0.24 2.04
CA ILE A 78 -11.86 -0.57 2.87
C ILE A 78 -11.90 -0.05 4.31
N GLU A 79 -12.63 -0.76 5.16
CA GLU A 79 -12.64 -0.48 6.59
C GLU A 79 -11.24 -0.72 7.20
N ASN A 80 -10.80 0.26 8.01
CA ASN A 80 -9.48 0.30 8.65
C ASN A 80 -8.35 0.08 7.61
N CYS A 81 -8.31 0.98 6.62
CA CYS A 81 -7.39 0.95 5.48
C CYS A 81 -5.96 1.37 5.86
N PHE A 82 -4.97 0.52 5.54
CA PHE A 82 -3.55 0.85 5.66
C PHE A 82 -2.77 0.51 4.39
N LEU A 83 -1.63 1.17 4.20
CA LEU A 83 -0.71 0.84 3.12
C LEU A 83 0.17 -0.35 3.48
N GLY A 84 0.44 -1.21 2.50
CA GLY A 84 1.29 -2.37 2.72
C GLY A 84 1.82 -3.00 1.44
N VAL A 85 2.50 -4.12 1.63
CA VAL A 85 2.99 -4.98 0.56
C VAL A 85 2.60 -6.41 0.86
N SER A 86 2.06 -7.10 -0.15
CA SER A 86 1.81 -8.53 -0.05
C SER A 86 3.12 -9.29 -0.17
N VAL A 87 3.22 -10.41 0.54
CA VAL A 87 4.38 -11.30 0.43
C VAL A 87 3.97 -12.65 -0.08
N TYR A 88 4.91 -13.27 -0.80
CA TYR A 88 4.76 -14.50 -1.55
C TYR A 88 3.85 -15.54 -0.89
N SER A 89 2.87 -16.05 -1.64
CA SER A 89 2.19 -17.28 -1.29
C SER A 89 1.76 -18.00 -2.57
N ASP A 90 2.38 -19.17 -2.78
CA ASP A 90 1.97 -20.34 -3.59
C ASP A 90 1.44 -20.18 -5.04
N GLY A 91 1.42 -18.96 -5.60
CA GLY A 91 0.89 -18.67 -6.93
C GLY A 91 -0.52 -18.06 -6.93
N ILE A 92 -1.20 -18.01 -5.79
CA ILE A 92 -2.44 -17.26 -5.59
C ILE A 92 -2.13 -15.80 -5.25
N CYS A 93 -1.06 -15.58 -4.49
CA CYS A 93 -0.59 -14.26 -4.10
C CYS A 93 0.59 -13.80 -4.94
N ARG A 94 0.58 -12.52 -5.30
CA ARG A 94 1.70 -11.83 -5.94
C ARG A 94 2.33 -10.89 -4.95
N GLU A 95 3.64 -10.69 -5.03
CA GLU A 95 4.30 -9.63 -4.27
C GLU A 95 4.03 -8.30 -4.98
N ALA A 96 3.28 -7.42 -4.32
CA ALA A 96 2.92 -6.13 -4.84
C ALA A 96 2.50 -5.19 -3.70
N PRO A 97 2.69 -3.87 -3.85
CA PRO A 97 2.07 -2.92 -2.95
C PRO A 97 0.53 -3.05 -3.05
N GLY A 98 -0.13 -2.86 -1.92
CA GLY A 98 -1.58 -2.98 -1.81
C GLY A 98 -2.14 -2.18 -0.65
N LYS A 99 -3.46 -2.21 -0.54
CA LYS A 99 -4.22 -1.66 0.59
C LYS A 99 -4.62 -2.79 1.51
N ILE A 100 -4.37 -2.65 2.79
CA ILE A 100 -4.71 -3.61 3.82
C ILE A 100 -6.06 -3.19 4.44
N SER A 101 -7.04 -4.09 4.49
CA SER A 101 -8.12 -3.99 5.47
C SER A 101 -7.69 -4.69 6.75
N ALA A 102 -7.43 -3.92 7.80
CA ALA A 102 -7.12 -4.50 9.10
C ALA A 102 -8.33 -5.27 9.67
N SER A 103 -9.56 -4.81 9.41
CA SER A 103 -10.80 -5.51 9.82
C SER A 103 -10.91 -6.91 9.21
N HIS A 104 -10.61 -7.03 7.91
CA HIS A 104 -10.73 -8.30 7.19
C HIS A 104 -9.45 -9.14 7.21
N ASN A 105 -8.35 -8.61 7.75
CA ASN A 105 -7.02 -9.22 7.74
C ASN A 105 -6.57 -9.63 6.32
N MET A 106 -6.72 -8.72 5.36
CA MET A 106 -6.43 -8.97 3.94
C MET A 106 -5.78 -7.76 3.29
N ILE A 107 -4.85 -8.01 2.37
CA ILE A 107 -4.35 -7.00 1.44
C ILE A 107 -5.02 -7.16 0.07
N TYR A 108 -5.40 -6.03 -0.51
CA TYR A 108 -5.95 -5.89 -1.85
C TYR A 108 -4.90 -5.24 -2.74
N MET A 109 -4.58 -5.89 -3.85
CA MET A 109 -3.52 -5.46 -4.75
C MET A 109 -3.96 -5.62 -6.21
N GLN A 110 -3.31 -4.86 -7.09
CA GLN A 110 -3.50 -4.96 -8.52
C GLN A 110 -2.19 -5.33 -9.19
N VAL A 111 -2.18 -6.41 -9.96
CA VAL A 111 -0.99 -6.85 -10.70
C VAL A 111 -1.39 -7.18 -12.14
N LYS A 112 -0.85 -6.43 -13.10
CA LYS A 112 -1.10 -6.61 -14.55
C LYS A 112 -2.60 -6.59 -14.89
N GLY A 113 -3.32 -5.59 -14.37
CA GLY A 113 -4.76 -5.44 -14.61
C GLY A 113 -5.65 -6.47 -13.92
N LYS A 114 -5.08 -7.34 -13.06
CA LYS A 114 -5.85 -8.32 -12.29
C LYS A 114 -5.83 -7.95 -10.81
N PHE A 115 -6.99 -8.08 -10.20
CA PHE A 115 -7.18 -7.89 -8.77
C PHE A 115 -6.81 -9.16 -7.99
N TYR A 116 -6.09 -9.01 -6.89
CA TYR A 116 -5.76 -10.10 -5.99
C TYR A 116 -6.05 -9.68 -4.55
N ARG A 117 -6.44 -10.67 -3.74
CA ARG A 117 -6.64 -10.52 -2.30
C ARG A 117 -5.79 -11.57 -1.58
N CYS A 118 -5.01 -11.16 -0.58
CA CYS A 118 -4.08 -12.05 0.10
C CYS A 118 -4.08 -11.88 1.62
N PRO A 119 -3.91 -12.97 2.39
CA PRO A 119 -3.85 -12.90 3.85
C PRO A 119 -2.44 -12.65 4.40
N PHE A 120 -1.42 -12.54 3.53
CA PHE A 120 -0.02 -12.36 3.92
C PHE A 120 0.51 -11.02 3.42
N TYR A 121 0.84 -10.13 4.36
CA TYR A 121 1.28 -8.78 4.06
C TYR A 121 2.14 -8.20 5.19
N PHE A 122 2.88 -7.15 4.83
CA PHE A 122 3.54 -6.23 5.76
C PHE A 122 2.90 -4.86 5.65
N TYR A 123 2.73 -4.19 6.79
CA TYR A 123 2.33 -2.78 6.85
C TYR A 123 3.52 -1.90 6.48
N LEU A 124 3.25 -0.85 5.73
CA LEU A 124 4.18 0.28 5.60
C LEU A 124 4.06 1.13 6.85
N THR A 125 5.18 1.33 7.53
CA THR A 125 5.27 2.17 8.73
C THR A 125 6.27 3.29 8.55
N THR A 126 6.08 4.39 9.28
CA THR A 126 7.03 5.51 9.32
C THR A 126 7.55 5.75 10.73
N THR A 127 8.79 6.21 10.84
CA THR A 127 9.40 6.66 12.08
C THR A 127 10.23 7.91 11.82
N MET A 128 10.28 8.83 12.80
CA MET A 128 11.27 9.90 12.77
C MET A 128 12.60 9.37 13.28
N ASN A 129 13.66 9.55 12.50
CA ASN A 129 15.02 9.32 12.98
C ASN A 129 15.49 10.59 13.74
N PRO A 130 15.80 10.50 15.05
CA PRO A 130 16.18 11.66 15.86
C PRO A 130 17.49 12.34 15.43
#